data_AF-K7L719-F1
#
_entry.id   AF-K7L719-F1
#
_cell.length_a   1.000
_cell.length_b   1.000
_cell.length_c   1.000
_cell.angle_alpha   90.00
_cell.angle_beta   90.00
_cell.angle_gamma   90.00
#
_symmetry.space_group_name_H-M   'P 1'
#
loop_
_entity.id
_entity.type
_entity.pdbx_description
1 polymer ?
#
loop_
_entity_poly.entity_id
_entity_poly.type
_entity_poly.pdbx_seq_one_letter_code
_entity_poly.pdbx_strand_id
1 'polypeptide(L)'
;MGANVGIICVLFLLATQTVGVPAFAPWKKLHVPWKKHSKGKIIQKNQALPINSIFKLPAPVTNSWPPGGNFASGTIDLGGLQVCEASTFNKVWGTYGGGPDDQGFSIFEPSGVPKGFSMLGSYSQPNNKPLSGYVLVAKDVSTNTSNPSLKQPLDYTLVWNSASLEIDQDGPIYVWLPIAPNGYKAVGHVVTTTPTKPSLEKIMCVRLDLTDQCETNSFIWDSDNFNFLDVRPSNRGIQAPGVRVGTFVAQNASLNSPSIACLRNTNAIPKYMPNLPQIKAILQVYSPVMSLLLEQISFNL
;
A
#
# COMPACT_ATOMS: atom_id res chain seq x y z
N MET A 1 46.26 9.33 -24.37
CA MET A 1 45.24 10.09 -25.11
C MET A 1 43.90 9.91 -24.42
N GLY A 2 43.47 10.90 -23.65
CA GLY A 2 42.16 10.89 -23.00
C GLY A 2 41.08 11.28 -24.00
N ALA A 3 40.16 10.36 -24.29
CA ALA A 3 38.88 10.67 -24.90
C ALA A 3 37.84 10.73 -23.77
N ASN A 4 37.43 11.95 -23.44
CA ASN A 4 36.47 12.24 -22.38
C ASN A 4 35.11 11.57 -22.68
N VAL A 5 34.68 10.71 -21.76
CA VAL A 5 33.41 9.96 -21.79
C VAL A 5 32.16 10.88 -21.89
N GLY A 6 32.32 12.19 -21.70
CA GLY A 6 31.25 13.18 -21.85
C GLY A 6 30.78 13.43 -23.30
N ILE A 7 31.59 13.15 -24.33
CA ILE A 7 31.21 13.47 -25.72
C ILE A 7 30.24 12.44 -26.31
N ILE A 8 30.26 11.20 -25.84
CA ILE A 8 29.37 10.14 -26.34
C ILE A 8 27.91 10.37 -25.91
N CYS A 9 27.68 10.96 -24.73
CA CYS A 9 26.32 11.28 -24.28
C CYS A 9 25.67 12.44 -25.04
N VAL A 10 26.45 13.42 -25.53
CA VAL A 10 25.89 14.56 -26.26
C VAL A 10 25.52 14.19 -27.69
N LEU A 11 26.26 13.30 -28.35
CA LEU A 11 25.90 12.82 -29.68
C LEU A 11 24.65 11.95 -29.69
N PHE A 12 24.38 11.18 -28.63
CA PHE A 12 23.14 10.41 -28.51
C PHE A 12 21.90 11.27 -28.25
N LEU A 13 22.05 12.44 -27.61
CA LEU A 13 20.94 13.35 -27.37
C LEU A 13 20.67 14.31 -28.53
N LEU A 14 21.68 14.62 -29.36
CA LEU A 14 21.49 15.49 -30.54
C LEU A 14 21.01 14.71 -31.78
N ALA A 15 21.36 13.42 -31.91
CA ALA A 15 20.91 12.60 -33.04
C ALA A 15 19.40 12.29 -33.01
N THR A 16 18.71 12.51 -31.88
CA THR A 16 17.26 12.28 -31.77
C THR A 16 16.41 13.52 -32.08
N GLN A 17 17.02 14.68 -32.37
CA GLN A 17 16.26 15.87 -32.77
C GLN A 17 16.18 16.10 -34.29
N THR A 18 16.81 15.27 -35.11
CA THR A 18 16.68 15.35 -36.58
C THR A 18 15.82 14.24 -37.18
N VAL A 19 15.34 13.30 -36.39
CA VAL A 19 14.34 12.32 -36.82
C VAL A 19 13.12 12.55 -35.95
N GLY A 20 12.11 13.21 -36.50
CA GLY A 20 10.82 13.48 -35.86
C GLY A 20 10.08 12.19 -35.55
N VAL A 21 10.54 11.45 -34.54
CA VAL A 21 9.83 10.34 -33.94
C VAL A 21 8.91 10.93 -32.88
N PRO A 22 7.59 10.96 -33.11
CA PRO A 22 6.66 11.47 -32.11
C PRO A 22 6.76 10.61 -30.85
N ALA A 23 6.94 11.29 -29.71
CA ALA A 23 6.74 10.69 -28.42
C ALA A 23 5.32 10.11 -28.37
N PHE A 24 5.23 8.84 -27.96
CA PHE A 24 3.99 8.06 -27.81
C PHE A 24 3.37 7.60 -29.15
N ALA A 25 3.75 6.39 -29.56
CA ALA A 25 2.93 5.59 -30.47
C ALA A 25 1.52 5.43 -29.84
N PRO A 26 0.45 5.91 -30.47
CA PRO A 26 -0.89 5.74 -29.94
C PRO A 26 -1.26 4.27 -30.11
N TRP A 27 -1.58 3.58 -29.01
CA TRP A 27 -2.33 2.33 -29.06
C TRP A 27 -3.72 2.60 -29.65
N LYS A 28 -3.79 2.71 -30.99
CA LYS A 28 -5.03 2.59 -31.73
C LYS A 28 -5.16 1.13 -32.17
N LYS A 29 -6.13 0.48 -31.52
CA LYS A 29 -6.98 -0.59 -32.08
C LYS A 29 -6.27 -1.89 -32.47
N LEU A 30 -5.77 -2.62 -31.47
CA LEU A 30 -6.09 -4.05 -31.45
C LEU A 30 -7.47 -4.21 -30.79
N HIS A 31 -8.53 -4.09 -31.60
CA HIS A 31 -9.80 -4.71 -31.25
C HIS A 31 -9.58 -6.22 -31.42
N VAL A 32 -9.08 -6.88 -30.38
CA VAL A 32 -9.23 -8.33 -30.27
C VAL A 32 -10.71 -8.55 -29.93
N PRO A 33 -11.49 -9.25 -30.77
CA PRO A 33 -12.91 -9.44 -30.52
C PRO A 33 -13.11 -10.09 -29.14
N TRP A 34 -13.99 -9.48 -28.36
CA TRP A 34 -14.53 -9.99 -27.10
C TRP A 34 -14.50 -11.52 -27.05
N LYS A 35 -13.60 -12.08 -26.24
CA LYS A 35 -13.89 -13.37 -25.64
C LYS A 35 -15.08 -13.14 -24.72
N LYS A 36 -16.26 -13.62 -25.14
CA LYS A 36 -17.37 -13.92 -24.22
C LYS A 36 -16.75 -14.48 -22.95
N HIS A 37 -17.10 -13.91 -21.79
CA HIS A 37 -16.78 -14.49 -20.49
C HIS A 37 -16.87 -15.99 -20.63
N SER A 38 -15.71 -16.66 -20.61
CA SER A 38 -15.67 -18.11 -20.53
C SER A 38 -16.57 -18.40 -19.35
N LYS A 39 -17.64 -19.19 -19.55
CA LYS A 39 -18.46 -19.71 -18.46
C LYS A 39 -17.48 -20.06 -17.36
N GLY A 40 -17.55 -19.30 -16.27
CA GLY A 40 -16.50 -19.29 -15.27
C GLY A 40 -16.15 -20.72 -14.98
N LYS A 41 -14.86 -21.04 -15.03
CA LYS A 41 -14.40 -22.17 -14.25
C LYS A 41 -14.83 -21.77 -12.85
N ILE A 42 -15.99 -22.27 -12.39
CA ILE A 42 -16.48 -22.05 -11.04
C ILE A 42 -15.33 -22.62 -10.23
N ILE A 43 -14.45 -21.74 -9.75
CA ILE A 43 -13.47 -22.12 -8.76
C ILE A 43 -14.36 -22.65 -7.66
N GLN A 44 -14.34 -23.98 -7.49
CA GLN A 44 -15.15 -24.60 -6.47
C GLN A 44 -14.86 -23.82 -5.21
N LYS A 45 -15.90 -23.37 -4.51
CA LYS A 45 -15.82 -22.69 -3.21
C LYS A 45 -14.89 -23.41 -2.20
N ASN A 46 -14.51 -24.66 -2.51
CA ASN A 46 -13.61 -25.55 -1.79
C ASN A 46 -12.11 -25.46 -2.15
N GLN A 47 -11.67 -24.75 -3.20
CA GLN A 47 -10.24 -24.49 -3.36
C GLN A 47 -9.84 -23.35 -2.43
N ALA A 48 -9.06 -23.66 -1.40
CA ALA A 48 -8.56 -22.67 -0.46
C ALA A 48 -7.68 -21.65 -1.19
N LEU A 49 -8.19 -20.43 -1.37
CA LEU A 49 -7.42 -19.34 -1.95
C LEU A 49 -6.22 -19.00 -1.04
N PRO A 50 -5.06 -18.63 -1.62
CA PRO A 50 -3.88 -18.25 -0.85
C PRO A 50 -4.16 -17.21 0.24
N ILE A 51 -5.03 -16.23 -0.03
CA ILE A 51 -5.45 -15.18 0.91
C ILE A 51 -6.00 -15.69 2.25
N ASN A 52 -6.55 -16.91 2.28
CA ASN A 52 -7.08 -17.51 3.50
C ASN A 52 -5.97 -18.00 4.45
N SER A 53 -4.71 -17.97 4.00
CA SER A 53 -3.53 -18.24 4.81
C SER A 53 -2.78 -16.95 5.12
N ILE A 54 -2.09 -16.91 6.27
CA ILE A 54 -1.25 -15.78 6.70
C ILE A 54 0.20 -16.10 6.34
N PHE A 55 0.88 -15.16 5.69
CA PHE A 55 2.31 -15.24 5.44
C PHE A 55 3.08 -15.27 6.77
N LYS A 56 4.00 -16.23 6.91
CA LYS A 56 4.88 -16.33 8.08
C LYS A 56 6.33 -16.24 7.63
N LEU A 57 7.12 -15.44 8.35
CA LEU A 57 8.56 -15.43 8.17
C LEU A 57 9.15 -16.82 8.53
N PRO A 58 10.23 -17.26 7.86
CA PRO A 58 10.87 -18.54 8.15
C PRO A 58 11.34 -18.68 9.61
N ALA A 59 11.76 -17.57 10.22
CA ALA A 59 12.12 -17.47 11.62
C ALA A 59 11.21 -16.44 12.32
N PRO A 60 10.62 -16.77 13.50
CA PRO A 60 9.84 -15.81 14.28
C PRO A 60 10.67 -14.56 14.61
N VAL A 61 10.05 -13.38 14.55
CA VAL A 61 10.67 -12.16 15.07
C VAL A 61 10.68 -12.27 16.59
N THR A 62 11.85 -12.54 17.18
CA THR A 62 12.02 -12.44 18.63
C THR A 62 12.21 -10.98 19.00
N ASN A 63 11.35 -10.44 19.87
CA ASN A 63 11.50 -9.07 20.39
C ASN A 63 12.74 -8.88 21.29
N SER A 64 13.58 -9.90 21.45
CA SER A 64 14.82 -9.86 22.22
C SER A 64 15.98 -9.25 21.42
N TRP A 65 15.76 -8.05 20.86
CA TRP A 65 16.85 -7.29 20.26
C TRP A 65 17.81 -6.79 21.35
N PRO A 66 19.12 -6.61 21.03
CA PRO A 66 20.03 -5.92 21.92
C PRO A 66 19.45 -4.57 22.36
N PRO A 67 19.71 -4.11 23.60
CA PRO A 67 19.15 -2.88 24.10
C PRO A 67 19.57 -1.67 23.26
N GLY A 68 18.69 -0.68 23.17
CA GLY A 68 18.98 0.60 22.54
C GLY A 68 17.75 1.33 22.06
N GLY A 69 17.78 2.67 22.13
CA GLY A 69 16.80 3.57 21.52
C GLY A 69 15.33 3.17 21.68
N ASN A 70 14.52 3.56 20.70
CA ASN A 70 13.13 3.13 20.54
C ASN A 70 12.96 2.17 19.34
N PHE A 71 14.04 1.57 18.85
CA PHE A 71 13.95 0.59 17.77
C PHE A 71 13.10 -0.60 18.21
N ALA A 72 12.26 -1.11 17.31
CA ALA A 72 11.35 -2.24 17.56
C ALA A 72 10.42 -2.07 18.78
N SER A 73 10.16 -0.83 19.22
CA SER A 73 9.20 -0.54 20.30
C SER A 73 7.74 -0.81 19.89
N GLY A 74 7.48 -1.00 18.60
CA GLY A 74 6.14 -1.16 18.02
C GLY A 74 5.37 0.15 17.84
N THR A 75 5.91 1.31 18.23
CA THR A 75 5.23 2.60 18.07
C THR A 75 6.21 3.72 17.74
N ILE A 76 5.88 4.54 16.74
CA ILE A 76 6.67 5.68 16.27
C ILE A 76 5.84 6.94 16.41
N ASP A 77 6.45 8.03 16.89
CA ASP A 77 5.85 9.37 16.86
C ASP A 77 6.36 10.13 15.63
N LEU A 78 5.43 10.60 14.79
CA LEU A 78 5.70 11.34 13.56
C LEU A 78 5.67 12.87 13.74
N GLY A 79 5.50 13.36 14.97
CA GLY A 79 5.45 14.79 15.33
C GLY A 79 4.12 15.21 15.94
N GLY A 80 3.69 14.50 16.99
CA GLY A 80 2.37 14.66 17.59
C GLY A 80 1.35 13.61 17.13
N LEU A 81 1.77 12.67 16.29
CA LEU A 81 0.97 11.56 15.78
C LEU A 81 1.72 10.25 16.03
N GLN A 82 1.26 9.48 17.00
CA GLN A 82 1.80 8.13 17.21
C GLN A 82 1.16 7.14 16.25
N VAL A 83 1.96 6.27 15.66
CA VAL A 83 1.52 5.20 14.77
C VAL A 83 2.07 3.86 15.22
N CYS A 84 1.27 2.80 15.03
CA CYS A 84 1.70 1.42 15.14
C CYS A 84 1.11 0.58 14.00
N GLU A 85 1.76 -0.53 13.70
CA GLU A 85 1.29 -1.47 12.68
C GLU A 85 0.17 -2.35 13.25
N ALA A 86 -0.96 -2.37 12.55
CA ALA A 86 -1.99 -3.40 12.70
C ALA A 86 -1.82 -4.41 11.57
N SER A 87 -1.43 -5.64 11.94
CA SER A 87 -1.23 -6.78 11.02
C SER A 87 -2.26 -7.90 11.25
N THR A 88 -3.19 -7.71 12.19
CA THR A 88 -4.35 -8.57 12.41
C THR A 88 -5.59 -7.95 11.79
N PHE A 89 -6.38 -8.77 11.11
CA PHE A 89 -7.44 -8.29 10.22
C PHE A 89 -8.71 -9.11 10.35
N ASN A 90 -9.84 -8.45 10.21
CA ASN A 90 -11.14 -9.08 9.93
C ASN A 90 -11.45 -8.89 8.45
N LYS A 91 -11.77 -9.98 7.74
CA LYS A 91 -12.26 -9.89 6.37
C LYS A 91 -13.64 -9.23 6.38
N VAL A 92 -13.82 -8.18 5.57
CA VAL A 92 -15.12 -7.53 5.39
C VAL A 92 -15.81 -8.06 4.14
N TRP A 93 -15.05 -8.23 3.06
CA TRP A 93 -15.58 -8.59 1.75
C TRP A 93 -14.50 -9.16 0.84
N GLY A 94 -14.88 -9.93 -0.19
CA GLY A 94 -14.02 -10.27 -1.31
C GLY A 94 -14.80 -10.63 -2.56
N THR A 95 -14.10 -10.58 -3.70
CA THR A 95 -14.51 -11.15 -4.98
C THR A 95 -13.56 -12.26 -5.39
N TYR A 96 -14.03 -13.19 -6.20
CA TYR A 96 -13.37 -14.45 -6.55
C TYR A 96 -13.05 -14.57 -8.04
N GLY A 97 -13.03 -13.44 -8.75
CA GLY A 97 -12.62 -13.32 -10.14
C GLY A 97 -12.03 -11.94 -10.45
N GLY A 98 -11.31 -11.84 -11.57
CA GLY A 98 -10.54 -10.66 -11.96
C GLY A 98 -9.24 -10.50 -11.16
N GLY A 99 -8.48 -9.45 -11.49
CA GLY A 99 -7.19 -9.19 -10.85
C GLY A 99 -6.11 -10.24 -11.19
N PRO A 100 -4.99 -10.26 -10.43
CA PRO A 100 -3.91 -11.21 -10.63
C PRO A 100 -4.37 -12.67 -10.51
N ASP A 101 -3.99 -13.49 -11.48
CA ASP A 101 -4.35 -14.91 -11.60
C ASP A 101 -5.86 -15.20 -11.64
N ASP A 102 -6.70 -14.19 -11.89
CA ASP A 102 -8.17 -14.31 -11.92
C ASP A 102 -8.77 -14.84 -10.60
N GLN A 103 -8.11 -14.55 -9.46
CA GLN A 103 -8.54 -15.01 -8.14
C GLN A 103 -9.34 -13.95 -7.35
N GLY A 104 -9.50 -12.76 -7.92
CA GLY A 104 -10.11 -11.61 -7.28
C GLY A 104 -9.24 -11.01 -6.18
N PHE A 105 -9.88 -10.26 -5.28
CA PHE A 105 -9.22 -9.56 -4.20
C PHE A 105 -10.12 -9.51 -2.95
N SER A 106 -9.52 -9.21 -1.80
CA SER A 106 -10.24 -9.09 -0.54
C SER A 106 -9.96 -7.75 0.14
N ILE A 107 -10.95 -7.28 0.90
CA ILE A 107 -10.88 -6.06 1.70
C ILE A 107 -11.06 -6.42 3.17
N PHE A 108 -10.20 -5.83 4.00
CA PHE A 108 -10.10 -6.12 5.42
C PHE A 108 -10.11 -4.84 6.26
N GLU A 109 -10.52 -4.98 7.51
CA GLU A 109 -10.35 -3.95 8.52
C GLU A 109 -9.38 -4.43 9.61
N PRO A 110 -8.49 -3.56 10.12
CA PRO A 110 -7.62 -3.90 11.22
C PRO A 110 -8.46 -4.30 12.44
N SER A 111 -8.10 -5.42 13.06
CA SER A 111 -8.69 -5.93 14.29
C SER A 111 -7.68 -5.85 15.43
N GLY A 112 -8.16 -5.75 16.68
CA GLY A 112 -7.28 -5.63 17.84
C GLY A 112 -6.55 -4.29 17.95
N VAL A 113 -7.13 -3.21 17.41
CA VAL A 113 -6.56 -1.86 17.49
C VAL A 113 -6.31 -1.48 18.96
N PRO A 114 -5.08 -1.08 19.35
CA PRO A 114 -4.77 -0.74 20.73
C PRO A 114 -5.58 0.44 21.26
N LYS A 115 -5.82 0.48 22.58
CA LYS A 115 -6.61 1.55 23.22
C LYS A 115 -6.02 2.93 22.90
N GLY A 116 -6.88 3.81 22.41
CA GLY A 116 -6.54 5.19 22.05
C GLY A 116 -5.95 5.35 20.64
N PHE A 117 -5.70 4.26 19.92
CA PHE A 117 -5.41 4.31 18.49
C PHE A 117 -6.72 4.18 17.69
N SER A 118 -6.71 4.74 16.49
CA SER A 118 -7.84 4.78 15.56
C SER A 118 -7.42 4.31 14.18
N MET A 119 -8.36 3.71 13.45
CA MET A 119 -8.14 3.25 12.09
C MET A 119 -7.92 4.44 11.13
N LEU A 120 -6.97 4.29 10.23
CA LEU A 120 -6.67 5.25 9.15
C LEU A 120 -7.20 4.80 7.77
N GLY A 121 -7.62 3.54 7.65
CA GLY A 121 -8.26 2.99 6.47
C GLY A 121 -8.28 1.47 6.47
N SER A 122 -9.04 0.91 5.52
CA SER A 122 -9.11 -0.52 5.24
C SER A 122 -7.86 -0.99 4.49
N TYR A 123 -7.54 -2.27 4.69
CA TYR A 123 -6.48 -2.99 3.98
C TYR A 123 -7.07 -3.75 2.79
N SER A 124 -6.29 -3.93 1.73
CA SER A 124 -6.70 -4.78 0.61
C SER A 124 -5.50 -5.41 -0.10
N GLN A 125 -5.68 -6.62 -0.62
CA GLN A 125 -4.69 -7.28 -1.49
C GLN A 125 -5.37 -8.26 -2.47
N PRO A 126 -4.69 -8.61 -3.58
CA PRO A 126 -5.07 -9.74 -4.43
C PRO A 126 -5.16 -11.05 -3.66
N ASN A 127 -6.06 -11.95 -4.11
CA ASN A 127 -6.27 -13.22 -3.45
C ASN A 127 -5.22 -14.29 -3.77
N ASN A 128 -4.38 -14.06 -4.80
CA ASN A 128 -3.37 -14.99 -5.29
C ASN A 128 -2.12 -15.11 -4.38
N LYS A 129 -2.11 -14.40 -3.25
CA LYS A 129 -1.03 -14.45 -2.27
C LYS A 129 -1.58 -14.60 -0.85
N PRO A 130 -0.82 -15.23 0.07
CA PRO A 130 -1.12 -15.19 1.49
C PRO A 130 -1.25 -13.77 2.03
N LEU A 131 -2.08 -13.58 3.05
CA LEU A 131 -2.24 -12.31 3.75
C LEU A 131 -0.90 -11.90 4.38
N SER A 132 -0.33 -10.76 3.96
CA SER A 132 1.05 -10.38 4.33
C SER A 132 1.26 -8.90 4.67
N GLY A 133 0.24 -8.07 4.52
CA GLY A 133 0.36 -6.62 4.75
C GLY A 133 0.06 -6.17 6.17
N TYR A 134 0.02 -4.85 6.31
CA TYR A 134 -0.33 -4.12 7.51
C TYR A 134 -1.10 -2.86 7.11
N VAL A 135 -1.78 -2.26 8.08
CA VAL A 135 -2.16 -0.84 8.03
C VAL A 135 -1.63 -0.15 9.27
N LEU A 136 -1.24 1.11 9.15
CA LEU A 136 -0.96 1.93 10.31
C LEU A 136 -2.27 2.38 10.95
N VAL A 137 -2.34 2.22 12.27
CA VAL A 137 -3.34 2.88 13.12
C VAL A 137 -2.66 4.00 13.87
N ALA A 138 -3.41 5.04 14.23
CA ALA A 138 -2.81 6.25 14.78
C ALA A 138 -3.52 6.77 16.03
N LYS A 139 -2.74 7.44 16.87
CA LYS A 139 -3.18 8.09 18.09
C LYS A 139 -2.70 9.53 18.10
N ASP A 140 -3.62 10.44 18.42
CA ASP A 140 -3.26 11.83 18.67
C ASP A 140 -2.50 11.96 19.99
N VAL A 141 -1.31 12.55 19.91
CA VAL A 141 -0.48 12.91 21.08
C VAL A 141 -0.01 14.37 20.99
N SER A 142 -0.69 15.18 20.18
CA SER A 142 -0.39 16.60 20.06
C SER A 142 -0.68 17.34 21.37
N THR A 143 0.15 18.33 21.69
CA THR A 143 -0.04 19.17 22.88
C THR A 143 -1.15 20.21 22.71
N ASN A 144 -1.50 20.53 21.46
CA ASN A 144 -2.50 21.54 21.12
C ASN A 144 -3.88 20.90 20.89
N THR A 145 -4.73 20.95 21.92
CA THR A 145 -6.10 20.43 21.87
C THR A 145 -7.02 21.13 20.87
N SER A 146 -6.72 22.36 20.47
CA SER A 146 -7.50 23.08 19.44
C SER A 146 -7.21 22.62 18.02
N ASN A 147 -6.05 21.97 17.81
CA ASN A 147 -5.59 21.50 16.52
C ASN A 147 -4.99 20.10 16.63
N PRO A 148 -5.80 19.08 17.00
CA PRO A 148 -5.32 17.71 17.19
C PRO A 148 -4.73 17.14 15.90
N SER A 149 -3.83 16.18 15.98
CA SER A 149 -3.25 15.52 14.78
C SER A 149 -4.28 14.67 14.02
N LEU A 150 -5.37 14.27 14.67
CA LEU A 150 -6.47 13.50 14.11
C LEU A 150 -7.82 14.21 14.29
N LYS A 151 -8.67 14.17 13.27
CA LYS A 151 -10.09 14.55 13.36
C LYS A 151 -10.97 13.55 12.64
N GLN A 152 -12.20 13.40 13.11
CA GLN A 152 -13.22 12.66 12.38
C GLN A 152 -13.50 13.35 11.04
N PRO A 153 -13.85 12.59 9.99
CA PRO A 153 -14.41 13.18 8.77
C PRO A 153 -15.70 13.95 9.07
N LEU A 154 -16.04 14.89 8.18
CA LEU A 154 -17.29 15.63 8.22
C LEU A 154 -18.45 14.80 7.62
N ASP A 155 -18.14 14.01 6.60
CA ASP A 155 -19.06 13.12 5.90
C ASP A 155 -18.23 12.14 5.02
N TYR A 156 -18.88 11.35 4.18
CA TYR A 156 -18.27 10.42 3.24
C TYR A 156 -18.81 10.62 1.82
N THR A 157 -17.93 10.46 0.84
CA THR A 157 -18.28 10.31 -0.57
C THR A 157 -18.27 8.82 -0.93
N LEU A 158 -19.37 8.30 -1.48
CA LEU A 158 -19.36 6.97 -2.10
C LEU A 158 -18.55 7.05 -3.39
N VAL A 159 -17.41 6.36 -3.45
CA VAL A 159 -16.53 6.39 -4.64
C VAL A 159 -16.76 5.21 -5.57
N TRP A 160 -17.21 4.07 -5.02
CA TRP A 160 -17.52 2.87 -5.80
C TRP A 160 -18.42 1.93 -5.01
N ASN A 161 -19.17 1.09 -5.72
CA ASN A 161 -19.88 -0.04 -5.14
C ASN A 161 -20.00 -1.18 -6.15
N SER A 162 -20.24 -2.39 -5.65
CA SER A 162 -20.40 -3.59 -6.48
C SER A 162 -21.85 -4.03 -6.67
N ALA A 163 -22.83 -3.25 -6.21
CA ALA A 163 -24.22 -3.72 -6.08
C ALA A 163 -24.88 -4.04 -7.43
N SER A 164 -24.47 -3.37 -8.51
CA SER A 164 -24.93 -3.62 -9.87
C SER A 164 -23.99 -4.49 -10.70
N LEU A 165 -22.91 -5.02 -10.11
CA LEU A 165 -21.92 -5.81 -10.83
C LEU A 165 -22.26 -7.31 -10.75
N GLU A 166 -22.29 -7.96 -11.90
CA GLU A 166 -22.46 -9.41 -12.02
C GLU A 166 -21.12 -10.15 -11.84
N ILE A 167 -20.53 -10.04 -10.65
CA ILE A 167 -19.25 -10.68 -10.29
C ILE A 167 -19.46 -11.73 -9.18
N ASP A 168 -18.56 -12.72 -9.11
CA ASP A 168 -18.53 -13.67 -8.00
C ASP A 168 -17.97 -12.98 -6.75
N GLN A 169 -18.82 -12.68 -5.77
CA GLN A 169 -18.51 -11.87 -4.60
C GLN A 169 -19.30 -12.29 -3.36
N ASP A 170 -18.81 -11.91 -2.17
CA ASP A 170 -19.48 -12.20 -0.88
C ASP A 170 -20.85 -11.53 -0.72
N GLY A 171 -21.12 -10.47 -1.49
CA GLY A 171 -22.32 -9.62 -1.44
C GLY A 171 -21.99 -8.23 -1.99
N PRO A 172 -22.92 -7.25 -1.96
CA PRO A 172 -22.57 -5.88 -2.33
C PRO A 172 -21.59 -5.26 -1.33
N ILE A 173 -20.64 -4.48 -1.84
CA ILE A 173 -19.71 -3.67 -1.05
C ILE A 173 -19.82 -2.22 -1.49
N TYR A 174 -19.63 -1.29 -0.55
CA TYR A 174 -19.66 0.15 -0.77
C TYR A 174 -18.36 0.74 -0.25
N VAL A 175 -17.64 1.46 -1.10
CA VAL A 175 -16.33 2.06 -0.78
C VAL A 175 -16.49 3.56 -0.60
N TRP A 176 -16.07 4.04 0.56
CA TRP A 176 -16.28 5.41 1.00
C TRP A 176 -14.94 6.14 1.16
N LEU A 177 -14.84 7.33 0.56
CA LEU A 177 -13.77 8.28 0.82
C LEU A 177 -14.22 9.28 1.89
N PRO A 178 -13.50 9.42 3.01
CA PRO A 178 -13.82 10.42 4.03
C PRO A 178 -13.64 11.85 3.51
N ILE A 179 -14.62 12.70 3.75
CA ILE A 179 -14.52 14.15 3.53
C ILE A 179 -13.83 14.75 4.75
N ALA A 180 -12.53 15.03 4.61
CA ALA A 180 -11.73 15.56 5.70
C ALA A 180 -12.10 17.01 6.04
N PRO A 181 -12.04 17.42 7.33
CA PRO A 181 -12.15 18.82 7.71
C PRO A 181 -11.04 19.68 7.08
N ASN A 182 -11.27 21.00 7.01
CA ASN A 182 -10.25 21.94 6.54
C ASN A 182 -8.95 21.82 7.36
N GLY A 183 -7.82 21.71 6.66
CA GLY A 183 -6.50 21.47 7.26
C GLY A 183 -6.19 20.01 7.57
N TYR A 184 -7.02 19.06 7.10
CA TYR A 184 -6.81 17.62 7.25
C TYR A 184 -6.94 16.91 5.90
N LYS A 185 -6.45 15.68 5.82
CA LYS A 185 -6.54 14.80 4.64
C LYS A 185 -6.94 13.39 5.06
N ALA A 186 -7.72 12.73 4.22
CA ALA A 186 -7.94 11.29 4.32
C ALA A 186 -6.69 10.55 3.84
N VAL A 187 -6.31 9.48 4.55
CA VAL A 187 -5.15 8.64 4.23
C VAL A 187 -5.54 7.20 3.90
N GLY A 188 -6.84 6.96 3.67
CA GLY A 188 -7.40 5.67 3.34
C GLY A 188 -8.91 5.73 3.12
N HIS A 189 -9.46 4.64 2.57
CA HIS A 189 -10.89 4.42 2.43
C HIS A 189 -11.44 3.55 3.57
N VAL A 190 -12.75 3.60 3.77
CA VAL A 190 -13.50 2.61 4.56
C VAL A 190 -14.58 1.97 3.72
N VAL A 191 -15.06 0.81 4.14
CA VAL A 191 -16.08 0.05 3.41
C VAL A 191 -17.26 -0.35 4.28
N THR A 192 -18.41 -0.58 3.65
CA THR A 192 -19.62 -1.14 4.28
C THR A 192 -20.26 -2.18 3.37
N THR A 193 -20.91 -3.19 3.95
CA THR A 193 -21.67 -4.22 3.21
C THR A 193 -23.13 -3.83 2.96
N THR A 194 -23.52 -2.62 3.36
CA THR A 194 -24.83 -2.01 3.13
C THR A 194 -24.64 -0.60 2.58
N PRO A 195 -25.63 -0.01 1.86
CA PRO A 195 -25.52 1.34 1.29
C PRO A 195 -25.53 2.45 2.35
N THR A 196 -25.61 2.10 3.63
CA THR A 196 -25.61 3.06 4.74
C THR A 196 -24.19 3.56 4.98
N LYS A 197 -24.04 4.89 5.09
CA LYS A 197 -22.77 5.53 5.44
C LYS A 197 -22.25 4.97 6.79
N PRO A 198 -20.95 4.70 6.91
CA PRO A 198 -20.36 4.32 8.19
C PRO A 198 -20.42 5.48 9.21
N SER A 199 -20.24 5.15 10.49
CA SER A 199 -20.07 6.16 11.54
C SER A 199 -18.86 7.07 11.25
N LEU A 200 -18.95 8.35 11.60
CA LEU A 200 -17.82 9.29 11.52
C LEU A 200 -16.67 8.88 12.45
N GLU A 201 -16.92 8.05 13.46
CA GLU A 201 -15.89 7.54 14.38
C GLU A 201 -15.09 6.37 13.78
N LYS A 202 -15.53 5.79 12.65
CA LYS A 202 -14.92 4.58 12.08
C LYS A 202 -13.50 4.83 11.59
N ILE A 203 -13.18 6.03 11.13
CA ILE A 203 -11.88 6.39 10.53
C ILE A 203 -11.52 7.83 10.91
N MET A 204 -10.22 8.10 11.03
CA MET A 204 -9.71 9.44 11.30
C MET A 204 -8.99 10.02 10.09
N CYS A 205 -9.17 11.33 9.88
CA CYS A 205 -8.40 12.15 8.97
C CYS A 205 -7.19 12.74 9.69
N VAL A 206 -6.09 12.93 8.96
CA VAL A 206 -4.79 13.36 9.50
C VAL A 206 -4.53 14.82 9.17
N ARG A 207 -3.99 15.58 10.12
CA ARG A 207 -3.66 17.00 9.95
C ARG A 207 -2.65 17.19 8.82
N LEU A 208 -2.82 18.24 8.01
CA LEU A 208 -2.14 18.43 6.73
C LEU A 208 -0.61 18.42 6.83
N ASP A 209 -0.04 19.00 7.88
CA ASP A 209 1.42 19.04 8.14
C ASP A 209 2.04 17.65 8.41
N LEU A 210 1.21 16.69 8.81
CA LEU A 210 1.59 15.29 9.06
C LEU A 210 1.25 14.38 7.88
N THR A 211 0.96 14.97 6.71
CA THR A 211 0.70 14.23 5.47
C THR A 211 1.70 14.56 4.38
N ASP A 212 1.86 13.63 3.44
CA ASP A 212 2.73 13.74 2.27
C ASP A 212 2.01 13.24 1.01
N GLN A 213 2.53 13.61 -0.16
CA GLN A 213 1.99 13.17 -1.44
C GLN A 213 2.25 11.68 -1.66
N CYS A 214 1.23 10.96 -2.14
CA CYS A 214 1.36 9.58 -2.57
C CYS A 214 1.36 9.43 -4.09
N GLU A 215 1.86 8.28 -4.53
CA GLU A 215 1.66 7.71 -5.86
C GLU A 215 1.04 6.31 -5.75
N THR A 216 0.43 5.86 -6.85
CA THR A 216 0.01 4.47 -6.99
C THR A 216 1.23 3.56 -7.10
N ASN A 217 1.13 2.34 -6.56
CA ASN A 217 2.25 1.40 -6.49
C ASN A 217 1.95 0.06 -7.18
N SER A 218 1.14 -0.77 -6.55
CA SER A 218 0.86 -2.13 -7.02
C SER A 218 -0.61 -2.29 -7.35
N PHE A 219 -0.88 -2.97 -8.46
CA PHE A 219 -2.24 -3.29 -8.88
C PHE A 219 -2.88 -4.32 -7.96
N ILE A 220 -4.12 -4.07 -7.54
CA ILE A 220 -4.91 -5.00 -6.71
C ILE A 220 -6.01 -5.64 -7.58
N TRP A 221 -6.88 -4.81 -8.16
CA TRP A 221 -8.04 -5.25 -8.95
C TRP A 221 -8.61 -4.07 -9.77
N ASP A 222 -9.37 -4.35 -10.81
CA ASP A 222 -10.06 -3.35 -11.62
C ASP A 222 -11.48 -3.79 -12.03
N SER A 223 -12.32 -2.80 -12.34
CA SER A 223 -13.60 -2.99 -12.99
C SER A 223 -13.89 -1.80 -13.90
N ASP A 224 -14.03 -2.08 -15.19
CA ASP A 224 -14.29 -1.12 -16.26
C ASP A 224 -13.38 0.13 -16.21
N ASN A 225 -13.86 1.19 -15.55
CA ASN A 225 -13.17 2.47 -15.44
C ASN A 225 -12.67 2.76 -14.01
N PHE A 226 -12.56 1.76 -13.15
CA PHE A 226 -12.24 1.92 -11.74
C PHE A 226 -11.15 0.95 -11.29
N ASN A 227 -10.15 1.47 -10.60
CA ASN A 227 -8.98 0.72 -10.16
C ASN A 227 -8.88 0.70 -8.63
N PHE A 228 -8.51 -0.46 -8.12
CA PHE A 228 -8.03 -0.68 -6.76
C PHE A 228 -6.51 -0.84 -6.82
N LEU A 229 -5.82 0.06 -6.15
CA LEU A 229 -4.37 0.17 -6.20
C LEU A 229 -3.82 0.31 -4.79
N ASP A 230 -2.68 -0.32 -4.56
CA ASP A 230 -1.84 -0.03 -3.41
C ASP A 230 -1.19 1.36 -3.57
N VAL A 231 -0.94 2.03 -2.44
CA VAL A 231 -0.44 3.40 -2.40
C VAL A 231 0.86 3.49 -1.59
N ARG A 232 1.78 4.35 -2.04
CA ARG A 232 3.04 4.64 -1.33
C ARG A 232 3.43 6.12 -1.45
N PRO A 233 4.33 6.64 -0.60
CA PRO A 233 4.85 8.00 -0.75
C PRO A 233 5.54 8.21 -2.10
N SER A 234 5.30 9.36 -2.73
CA SER A 234 5.94 9.74 -4.00
C SER A 234 7.43 10.03 -3.81
N ASN A 235 7.78 10.83 -2.79
CA ASN A 235 9.16 11.07 -2.42
C ASN A 235 9.66 9.95 -1.51
N ARG A 236 10.76 9.29 -1.90
CA ARG A 236 11.35 8.17 -1.17
C ARG A 236 12.86 8.31 -1.14
N GLY A 237 13.47 7.87 -0.05
CA GLY A 237 14.90 7.93 0.17
C GLY A 237 15.21 7.96 1.67
N ILE A 238 16.50 7.87 2.01
CA ILE A 238 16.96 7.84 3.41
C ILE A 238 16.62 9.09 4.22
N GLN A 239 16.30 10.20 3.54
CA GLN A 239 15.89 11.49 4.12
C GLN A 239 14.46 11.88 3.73
N ALA A 240 13.75 11.05 2.96
CA ALA A 240 12.38 11.36 2.55
C ALA A 240 11.44 11.19 3.76
N PRO A 241 10.53 12.15 4.01
CA PRO A 241 9.71 12.14 5.22
C PRO A 241 8.46 11.25 5.07
N GLY A 242 8.13 10.82 3.86
CA GLY A 242 6.91 10.06 3.58
C GLY A 242 6.88 8.70 4.27
N VAL A 243 5.76 8.40 4.93
CA VAL A 243 5.48 7.14 5.61
C VAL A 243 4.26 6.48 4.97
N ARG A 244 4.45 5.22 4.55
CA ARG A 244 3.40 4.41 3.93
C ARG A 244 2.40 3.93 4.99
N VAL A 245 1.11 4.15 4.72
CA VAL A 245 0.02 3.76 5.64
C VAL A 245 -0.38 2.30 5.47
N GLY A 246 -0.26 1.74 4.26
CA GLY A 246 -0.69 0.37 3.95
C GLY A 246 -2.16 0.26 3.51
N THR A 247 -2.83 1.40 3.28
CA THR A 247 -4.18 1.47 2.74
C THR A 247 -4.17 1.35 1.21
N PHE A 248 -5.32 1.02 0.62
CA PHE A 248 -5.52 1.06 -0.83
C PHE A 248 -6.20 2.37 -1.24
N VAL A 249 -6.12 2.71 -2.53
CA VAL A 249 -6.95 3.72 -3.17
C VAL A 249 -7.92 3.07 -4.16
N ALA A 250 -9.16 3.49 -4.10
CA ALA A 250 -10.24 3.14 -5.01
C ALA A 250 -10.59 4.39 -5.80
N GLN A 251 -10.27 4.42 -7.09
CA GLN A 251 -10.49 5.61 -7.92
C GLN A 251 -10.71 5.31 -9.39
N ASN A 252 -11.26 6.30 -10.10
CA ASN A 252 -11.40 6.23 -11.55
C ASN A 252 -10.02 6.07 -12.21
N ALA A 253 -9.93 5.16 -13.19
CA ALA A 253 -8.70 4.84 -13.90
C ALA A 253 -8.06 6.04 -14.63
N SER A 254 -8.83 7.09 -14.93
CA SER A 254 -8.34 8.33 -15.52
C SER A 254 -7.58 9.26 -14.56
N LEU A 255 -7.63 8.99 -13.25
CA LEU A 255 -6.94 9.82 -12.24
C LEU A 255 -5.49 9.36 -12.06
N ASN A 256 -4.56 10.28 -12.29
CA ASN A 256 -3.11 10.01 -12.20
C ASN A 256 -2.58 10.04 -10.76
N SER A 257 -3.22 10.81 -9.87
CA SER A 257 -2.81 10.96 -8.48
C SER A 257 -3.82 10.29 -7.55
N PRO A 258 -3.38 9.58 -6.49
CA PRO A 258 -4.26 9.05 -5.46
C PRO A 258 -5.16 10.12 -4.84
N SER A 259 -6.43 9.79 -4.60
CA SER A 259 -7.37 10.66 -3.88
C SER A 259 -7.08 10.79 -2.37
N ILE A 260 -6.15 9.99 -1.85
CA ILE A 260 -5.72 9.94 -0.45
C ILE A 260 -4.26 10.40 -0.30
N ALA A 261 -3.89 10.81 0.90
CA ALA A 261 -2.52 11.21 1.25
C ALA A 261 -1.76 10.11 2.01
N CYS A 262 -0.45 10.27 2.09
CA CYS A 262 0.46 9.43 2.85
C CYS A 262 0.75 10.14 4.17
N LEU A 263 1.35 9.45 5.13
CA LEU A 263 1.80 10.10 6.35
C LEU A 263 3.16 10.77 6.12
N ARG A 264 3.50 11.71 6.99
CA ARG A 264 4.78 12.41 7.00
C ARG A 264 5.41 12.36 8.37
N ASN A 265 6.65 11.92 8.45
CA ASN A 265 7.48 12.08 9.63
C ASN A 265 8.06 13.51 9.67
N THR A 266 7.73 14.26 10.71
CA THR A 266 8.26 15.62 10.94
C THR A 266 9.38 15.65 11.99
N ASN A 267 9.65 14.52 12.64
CA ASN A 267 10.71 14.38 13.63
C ASN A 267 12.05 14.05 12.97
N ALA A 268 13.14 14.31 13.71
CA ALA A 268 14.43 13.75 13.38
C ALA A 268 14.38 12.21 13.49
N ILE A 269 14.89 11.53 12.45
CA ILE A 269 14.90 10.07 12.31
C ILE A 269 15.62 9.26 13.42
N PRO A 270 16.67 9.74 14.15
CA PRO A 270 17.57 8.85 14.90
C PRO A 270 16.95 7.96 15.98
N LYS A 271 15.87 8.40 16.66
CA LYS A 271 15.38 7.73 17.87
C LYS A 271 14.83 6.31 17.62
N TYR A 272 14.29 6.08 16.41
CA TYR A 272 13.63 4.83 16.05
C TYR A 272 14.48 3.94 15.14
N MET A 273 15.65 4.40 14.71
CA MET A 273 16.57 3.61 13.90
C MET A 273 17.29 2.56 14.75
N PRO A 274 17.60 1.38 14.18
CA PRO A 274 18.41 0.40 14.88
C PRO A 274 19.84 0.91 15.08
N ASN A 275 20.40 0.66 16.26
CA ASN A 275 21.82 0.88 16.52
C ASN A 275 22.69 -0.26 15.95
N LEU A 276 24.02 -0.11 15.97
CA LEU A 276 24.92 -1.12 15.39
C LEU A 276 24.76 -2.54 15.99
N PRO A 277 24.66 -2.74 17.32
CA PRO A 277 24.33 -4.04 17.89
C PRO A 277 23.01 -4.64 17.36
N GLN A 278 21.95 -3.84 17.27
CA GLN A 278 20.66 -4.27 16.73
C GLN A 278 20.76 -4.65 15.25
N ILE A 279 21.47 -3.87 14.44
CA ILE A 279 21.75 -4.19 13.03
C ILE A 279 22.47 -5.55 12.92
N LYS A 280 23.52 -5.78 13.73
CA LYS A 280 24.25 -7.06 13.73
C LYS A 280 23.35 -8.23 14.09
N ALA A 281 22.48 -8.08 15.09
CA ALA A 281 21.53 -9.11 15.49
C ALA A 281 20.50 -9.41 14.37
N ILE A 282 19.96 -8.38 13.71
CA ILE A 282 19.06 -8.55 12.56
C ILE A 282 19.75 -9.34 11.45
N LEU A 283 21.00 -8.96 11.13
CA LEU A 283 21.78 -9.63 10.10
C LEU A 283 22.05 -11.10 10.44
N GLN A 284 22.26 -11.45 11.70
CA GLN A 284 22.47 -12.86 12.12
C GLN A 284 21.23 -13.74 11.91
N VAL A 285 20.02 -13.17 12.02
CA VAL A 285 18.77 -13.93 11.94
C VAL A 285 18.22 -13.96 10.51
N TYR A 286 18.31 -12.83 9.79
CA TYR A 286 17.61 -12.64 8.52
C TYR A 286 18.51 -12.46 7.30
N SER A 287 19.84 -12.41 7.44
CA SER A 287 20.69 -12.28 6.24
C SER A 287 20.59 -13.54 5.39
N PRO A 288 20.36 -13.42 4.07
CA PRO A 288 20.58 -14.54 3.18
C PRO A 288 22.07 -14.92 3.24
N VAL A 289 22.37 -16.15 3.65
CA VAL A 289 23.73 -16.71 3.54
C VAL A 289 23.92 -17.16 2.09
N MET A 290 24.52 -16.31 1.27
CA MET A 290 24.97 -16.73 -0.06
C MET A 290 26.25 -17.55 0.09
N SER A 291 26.13 -18.88 0.08
CA SER A 291 27.29 -19.77 -0.08
C SER A 291 27.60 -19.87 -1.57
N LEU A 292 28.59 -19.12 -2.03
CA LEU A 292 29.18 -19.33 -3.36
C LEU A 292 30.02 -20.60 -3.31
N LEU A 293 29.41 -21.76 -3.58
CA LEU A 293 30.15 -23.00 -3.81
C LEU A 293 30.92 -22.86 -5.13
N LEU A 294 32.25 -22.78 -5.05
CA LEU A 294 33.15 -22.53 -6.17
C LEU A 294 33.46 -23.76 -7.04
N GLU A 295 32.82 -24.92 -6.84
CA GLU A 295 33.24 -26.19 -7.46
C GLU A 295 32.47 -26.65 -8.71
N GLN A 296 31.67 -25.80 -9.37
CA GLN A 296 31.08 -26.13 -10.68
C GLN A 296 31.51 -25.21 -11.83
N ILE A 297 32.80 -24.88 -11.87
CA ILE A 297 33.44 -24.44 -13.13
C ILE A 297 34.43 -25.51 -13.56
N SER A 298 33.91 -26.66 -14.01
CA SER A 298 34.68 -27.59 -14.83
C SER A 298 34.78 -27.01 -16.24
N PHE A 299 35.89 -26.33 -16.52
CA PHE A 299 36.32 -26.09 -17.89
C PHE A 299 36.70 -27.44 -18.49
N ASN A 300 35.80 -28.03 -19.28
CA ASN A 300 36.18 -29.01 -20.26
C ASN A 300 36.88 -28.26 -21.40
N LEU A 301 38.19 -28.40 -21.48
CA LEU A 301 38.99 -28.10 -22.67
C LEU A 301 38.91 -29.27 -23.66
#